data_AF-A0A1G8RS00-F1
#
_entry.id   AF-A0A1G8RS00-F1
#
_cell.length_a   1.000
_cell.length_b   1.000
_cell.length_c   1.000
_cell.angle_alpha   90.00
_cell.angle_beta   90.00
_cell.angle_gamma   90.00
#
_symmetry.space_group_name_H-M   'P 1'
#
loop_
_entity.id
_entity.type
_entity.pdbx_description
1 polymer ?
#
loop_
_entity_poly.entity_id
_entity_poly.type
_entity_poly.pdbx_seq_one_letter_code
_entity_poly.pdbx_strand_id
1 'polypeptide(L)'
;MDTLVDPPRYPIMTMLWGMALGAPQGDSQVWHRRVRLLGDDPWSAALALAGDGLVARLAGDPAAAADLLARAAAAFTRIGDRWGAALAFNQLGEIALTRGDAAGALVHIERGRGLLDELGATEDTAEAVIGRAQATLLAGDFDGARTDFGVALTLARRAGALVVQAGAHLGLAELARVTGDYATARQECDQAWERCPGGWYGPDQLRCHIAVERGRVAKAEGDVVLARRHFEEALRRAVGQRDHVTETAVRVELAALPAT
;
A
#
# COMPACT_ATOMS: atom_id res chain seq x y z
N MET A 1 -4.05 16.08 -19.86
CA MET A 1 -4.29 14.76 -20.48
C MET A 1 -5.61 14.70 -21.25
N ASP A 2 -6.55 15.64 -21.02
CA ASP A 2 -7.79 15.76 -21.82
C ASP A 2 -7.55 15.97 -23.33
N THR A 3 -6.34 16.40 -23.71
CA THR A 3 -5.90 16.62 -25.09
C THR A 3 -5.13 15.44 -25.71
N LEU A 4 -4.82 14.38 -24.94
CA LEU A 4 -4.13 13.19 -25.47
C LEU A 4 -5.15 12.29 -26.19
N VAL A 5 -4.98 12.19 -27.51
CA VAL A 5 -5.84 11.40 -28.39
C VAL A 5 -5.23 10.02 -28.69
N ASP A 6 -3.90 9.93 -28.68
CA ASP A 6 -3.12 8.71 -28.95
C ASP A 6 -2.24 8.34 -27.75
N PRO A 7 -1.86 7.05 -27.59
CA PRO A 7 -0.96 6.61 -26.53
C PRO A 7 0.37 7.39 -26.57
N PRO A 8 0.94 7.74 -25.40
CA PRO A 8 2.24 8.39 -25.36
C PRO A 8 3.29 7.44 -25.95
N ARG A 9 4.31 8.03 -26.60
CA ARG A 9 5.44 7.28 -27.18
C ARG A 9 6.06 6.26 -26.22
N TYR A 10 6.02 6.54 -24.92
CA TYR A 10 6.49 5.65 -23.87
C TYR A 10 5.32 5.26 -22.96
N PRO A 11 4.77 4.04 -23.10
CA PRO A 11 3.63 3.55 -22.31
C PRO A 11 3.78 3.71 -20.79
N ILE A 12 5.02 3.62 -20.28
CA ILE A 12 5.37 3.86 -18.87
C ILE A 12 4.93 5.24 -18.34
N MET A 13 4.77 6.25 -19.21
CA MET A 13 4.28 7.57 -18.79
C MET A 13 2.86 7.52 -18.24
N THR A 14 2.02 6.61 -18.74
CA THR A 14 0.66 6.41 -18.22
C THR A 14 0.69 5.83 -16.81
N MET A 15 1.68 4.97 -16.51
CA MET A 15 1.92 4.47 -15.15
C MET A 15 2.37 5.57 -14.21
N LEU A 16 3.38 6.37 -14.59
CA LEU A 16 3.89 7.47 -13.77
C LEU A 16 2.80 8.51 -13.45
N TRP A 17 1.89 8.73 -14.39
CA TRP A 17 0.76 9.62 -14.17
C TRP A 17 -0.19 9.09 -13.08
N GLY A 18 -0.52 7.79 -13.10
CA GLY A 18 -1.28 7.15 -12.03
C GLY A 18 -0.58 7.21 -10.68
N MET A 19 0.74 7.06 -10.64
CA MET A 19 1.53 7.20 -9.40
C MET A 19 1.53 8.64 -8.87
N ALA A 20 1.57 9.62 -9.77
CA ALA A 20 1.62 11.03 -9.40
C ALA A 20 0.25 11.59 -8.97
N LEU A 21 -0.81 11.28 -9.71
CA LEU A 21 -2.14 11.90 -9.54
C LEU A 21 -3.22 10.95 -8.99
N GLY A 22 -2.90 9.67 -8.84
CA GLY A 22 -3.85 8.65 -8.43
C GLY A 22 -4.77 8.18 -9.56
N ALA A 23 -5.76 7.36 -9.19
CA ALA A 23 -6.71 6.80 -10.16
C ALA A 23 -7.49 7.91 -10.91
N PRO A 24 -7.80 7.76 -12.21
CA PRO A 24 -8.66 8.70 -12.93
C PRO A 24 -10.05 8.79 -12.28
N GLN A 25 -10.83 9.84 -12.57
CA GLN A 25 -12.24 9.82 -12.21
C GLN A 25 -12.97 8.79 -13.08
N GLY A 26 -13.92 8.03 -12.51
CA GLY A 26 -14.59 6.89 -13.16
C GLY A 26 -15.32 7.22 -14.47
N ASP A 27 -15.67 8.48 -14.70
CA ASP A 27 -16.27 8.97 -15.96
C ASP A 27 -15.35 9.95 -16.73
N SER A 28 -14.08 10.06 -16.34
CA SER A 28 -13.15 10.93 -17.05
C SER A 28 -12.88 10.39 -18.47
N GLN A 29 -12.64 11.29 -19.42
CA GLN A 29 -12.24 10.90 -20.77
C GLN A 29 -10.97 10.03 -20.75
N VAL A 30 -10.07 10.27 -19.79
CA VAL A 30 -8.87 9.47 -19.59
C VAL A 30 -9.20 8.04 -19.15
N TRP A 31 -10.19 7.85 -18.27
CA TRP A 31 -10.65 6.51 -17.87
C TRP A 31 -11.17 5.68 -19.05
N HIS A 32 -12.02 6.28 -19.89
CA HIS A 32 -12.57 5.61 -21.06
C HIS A 32 -11.53 5.34 -22.15
N ARG A 33 -10.49 6.17 -22.24
CA ARG A 33 -9.41 5.99 -23.22
C ARG A 33 -8.22 5.21 -22.68
N ARG A 34 -8.21 4.77 -21.41
CA ARG A 34 -7.02 4.19 -20.76
C ARG A 34 -6.43 3.00 -21.51
N VAL A 35 -7.28 2.12 -22.05
CA VAL A 35 -6.84 0.95 -22.83
C VAL A 35 -6.12 1.40 -24.10
N ARG A 36 -6.67 2.39 -24.82
CA ARG A 36 -6.01 2.99 -25.99
C ARG A 36 -4.73 3.74 -25.61
N LEU A 37 -4.72 4.42 -24.46
CA LEU A 37 -3.57 5.20 -23.98
C LEU A 37 -2.43 4.35 -23.44
N LEU A 38 -2.69 3.10 -23.06
CA LEU A 38 -1.64 2.16 -22.67
C LEU A 38 -1.02 1.52 -23.92
N GLY A 39 -1.84 1.12 -24.89
CA GLY A 39 -1.42 0.38 -26.08
C GLY A 39 -1.97 -1.05 -26.08
N ASP A 40 -1.80 -1.74 -27.20
CA ASP A 40 -2.29 -3.11 -27.44
C ASP A 40 -1.21 -4.18 -27.29
N ASP A 41 0.02 -3.78 -26.94
CA ASP A 41 1.12 -4.72 -26.71
C ASP A 41 0.94 -5.53 -25.40
N PRO A 42 1.56 -6.71 -25.29
CA PRO A 42 1.40 -7.59 -24.13
C PRO A 42 1.76 -6.96 -22.78
N TRP A 43 2.72 -6.04 -22.75
CA TRP A 43 3.13 -5.35 -21.52
C TRP A 43 2.05 -4.35 -21.09
N SER A 44 1.55 -3.56 -22.03
CA SER A 44 0.46 -2.61 -21.80
C SER A 44 -0.84 -3.30 -21.36
N ALA A 45 -1.15 -4.48 -21.91
CA ALA A 45 -2.27 -5.29 -21.46
C ALA A 45 -2.10 -5.81 -20.02
N ALA A 46 -0.89 -6.23 -19.63
CA ALA A 46 -0.59 -6.65 -18.26
C ALA A 46 -0.69 -5.47 -17.27
N LEU A 47 -0.17 -4.30 -17.67
CA LEU A 47 -0.26 -3.07 -16.88
C LEU A 47 -1.71 -2.60 -16.70
N ALA A 48 -2.55 -2.73 -17.74
CA ALA A 48 -3.97 -2.41 -17.65
C ALA A 48 -4.68 -3.29 -16.60
N LEU A 49 -4.40 -4.59 -16.59
CA LEU A 49 -4.93 -5.52 -15.57
C LEU A 49 -4.48 -5.12 -14.16
N ALA A 50 -3.21 -4.77 -13.97
CA ALA A 50 -2.71 -4.33 -12.68
C ALA A 50 -3.38 -3.03 -12.21
N GLY A 51 -3.51 -2.04 -13.10
CA GLY A 51 -4.19 -0.79 -12.81
C GLY A 51 -5.66 -0.98 -12.44
N ASP A 52 -6.39 -1.80 -13.20
CA ASP A 52 -7.80 -2.11 -12.91
C ASP A 52 -7.94 -2.87 -11.58
N GLY A 53 -7.00 -3.76 -11.25
CA GLY A 53 -6.95 -4.45 -9.97
C GLY A 53 -6.74 -3.49 -8.78
N LEU A 54 -5.85 -2.50 -8.92
CA LEU A 54 -5.64 -1.46 -7.91
C LEU A 54 -6.89 -0.58 -7.72
N VAL A 55 -7.58 -0.23 -8.81
CA VAL A 55 -8.84 0.53 -8.72
C VAL A 55 -9.93 -0.29 -8.04
N ALA A 56 -10.08 -1.57 -8.38
CA ALA A 56 -11.01 -2.47 -7.70
C ALA A 56 -10.70 -2.59 -6.19
N ARG A 57 -9.41 -2.64 -5.82
CA ARG A 57 -8.98 -2.66 -4.43
C ARG A 57 -9.43 -1.41 -3.69
N LEU A 58 -9.14 -0.22 -4.23
CA LEU A 58 -9.54 1.06 -3.64
C LEU A 58 -11.07 1.24 -3.59
N ALA A 59 -11.78 0.63 -4.55
CA ALA A 59 -13.25 0.61 -4.59
C ALA A 59 -13.88 -0.32 -3.54
N GLY A 60 -13.08 -1.11 -2.83
CA GLY A 60 -13.58 -2.06 -1.83
C GLY A 60 -14.03 -3.40 -2.41
N ASP A 61 -13.56 -3.78 -3.60
CA ASP A 61 -13.78 -5.10 -4.20
C ASP A 61 -12.48 -5.93 -4.22
N PRO A 62 -12.10 -6.54 -3.08
CA PRO A 62 -10.87 -7.32 -2.98
C PRO A 62 -10.91 -8.60 -3.83
N ALA A 63 -12.09 -9.11 -4.18
CA ALA A 63 -12.21 -10.31 -5.00
C ALA A 63 -11.90 -10.02 -6.47
N ALA A 64 -12.49 -8.96 -7.03
CA ALA A 64 -12.15 -8.49 -8.37
C ALA A 64 -10.68 -8.03 -8.45
N ALA A 65 -10.20 -7.32 -7.42
CA ALA A 65 -8.79 -6.92 -7.34
C ALA A 65 -7.85 -8.12 -7.41
N ALA A 66 -8.11 -9.18 -6.64
CA ALA A 66 -7.29 -10.38 -6.62
C ALA A 66 -7.30 -11.11 -7.98
N ASP A 67 -8.45 -11.26 -8.64
CA ASP A 67 -8.53 -11.86 -9.98
C ASP A 67 -7.68 -11.07 -10.99
N LEU A 68 -7.88 -9.75 -11.05
CA LEU A 68 -7.19 -8.87 -11.99
C LEU A 68 -5.67 -8.87 -11.76
N LEU A 69 -5.23 -8.80 -10.51
CA LEU A 69 -3.81 -8.83 -10.16
C LEU A 69 -3.18 -10.20 -10.40
N ALA A 70 -3.90 -11.31 -10.18
CA ALA A 70 -3.41 -12.64 -10.53
C ALA A 70 -3.22 -12.80 -12.04
N ARG A 71 -4.15 -12.28 -12.84
CA ARG A 71 -4.03 -12.24 -14.30
C ARG A 71 -2.89 -11.34 -14.76
N ALA A 72 -2.69 -10.20 -14.12
CA ALA A 72 -1.55 -9.32 -14.37
C ALA A 72 -0.21 -10.02 -14.07
N ALA A 73 -0.08 -10.65 -12.90
CA ALA A 73 1.12 -11.40 -12.51
C ALA A 73 1.44 -12.51 -13.53
N ALA A 74 0.43 -13.27 -13.95
CA ALA A 74 0.59 -14.31 -14.98
C ALA A 74 0.98 -13.73 -16.35
N ALA A 75 0.43 -12.56 -16.72
CA ALA A 75 0.78 -11.89 -17.97
C ALA A 75 2.21 -11.37 -17.97
N PHE A 76 2.63 -10.66 -16.92
CA PHE A 76 4.01 -10.18 -16.75
C PHE A 76 5.02 -11.33 -16.73
N THR A 77 4.71 -12.42 -16.01
CA THR A 77 5.55 -13.63 -15.99
C THR A 77 5.74 -14.20 -17.40
N ARG A 78 4.68 -14.29 -18.20
CA ARG A 78 4.72 -14.86 -19.55
C ARG A 78 5.60 -14.06 -20.51
N ILE A 79 5.63 -12.74 -20.34
CA ILE A 79 6.44 -11.83 -21.18
C ILE A 79 7.84 -11.60 -20.62
N GLY A 80 8.18 -12.20 -19.48
CA GLY A 80 9.49 -12.09 -18.84
C GLY A 80 9.72 -10.80 -18.06
N ASP A 81 8.68 -10.01 -17.79
CA ASP A 81 8.77 -8.81 -16.96
C ASP A 81 8.70 -9.21 -15.47
N ARG A 82 9.87 -9.33 -14.86
CA ARG A 82 10.02 -9.72 -13.46
C ARG A 82 9.53 -8.64 -12.50
N TRP A 83 9.74 -7.36 -12.82
CA TRP A 83 9.36 -6.27 -11.94
C TRP A 83 7.84 -6.09 -11.93
N GLY A 84 7.19 -6.10 -13.10
CA GLY A 84 5.74 -6.07 -13.21
C GLY A 84 5.06 -7.26 -12.50
N ALA A 85 5.65 -8.47 -12.63
CA ALA A 85 5.16 -9.65 -11.92
C ALA A 85 5.32 -9.50 -10.39
N ALA A 86 6.46 -9.00 -9.92
CA ALA A 86 6.71 -8.75 -8.51
C ALA A 86 5.72 -7.76 -7.90
N LEU A 87 5.47 -6.64 -8.58
CA LEU A 87 4.46 -5.66 -8.15
C LEU A 87 3.08 -6.29 -8.00
N ALA A 88 2.64 -7.07 -8.98
CA ALA A 88 1.34 -7.74 -8.93
C ALA A 88 1.28 -8.75 -7.77
N PHE A 89 2.35 -9.50 -7.51
CA PHE A 89 2.43 -10.38 -6.35
C PHE A 89 2.41 -9.62 -5.01
N ASN A 90 3.12 -8.51 -4.90
CA ASN A 90 3.08 -7.69 -3.67
C ASN A 90 1.66 -7.20 -3.38
N GLN A 91 0.93 -6.72 -4.40
CA GLN A 91 -0.47 -6.29 -4.24
C GLN A 91 -1.41 -7.45 -3.86
N LEU A 92 -1.18 -8.66 -4.36
CA LEU A 92 -1.92 -9.86 -3.90
C LEU A 92 -1.62 -10.17 -2.43
N GLY A 93 -0.38 -9.99 -2.00
CA GLY A 93 0.04 -10.09 -0.60
C GLY A 93 -0.72 -9.11 0.30
N GLU A 94 -0.77 -7.83 -0.09
CA GLU A 94 -1.52 -6.78 0.63
C GLU A 94 -3.03 -7.09 0.75
N ILE A 95 -3.63 -7.64 -0.31
CA ILE A 95 -5.03 -8.07 -0.28
C ILE A 95 -5.22 -9.23 0.70
N ALA A 96 -4.31 -10.20 0.71
CA ALA A 96 -4.37 -11.31 1.67
C ALA A 96 -4.21 -10.82 3.12
N LEU A 97 -3.27 -9.89 3.38
CA LEU A 97 -3.10 -9.23 4.68
C LEU A 97 -4.39 -8.54 5.15
N THR A 98 -5.00 -7.74 4.28
CA THR A 98 -6.25 -7.02 4.59
C THR A 98 -7.40 -7.98 4.93
N ARG A 99 -7.37 -9.21 4.41
CA ARG A 99 -8.35 -10.26 4.68
C ARG A 99 -8.00 -11.13 5.88
N GLY A 100 -6.89 -10.89 6.56
CA GLY A 100 -6.41 -11.71 7.68
C GLY A 100 -5.77 -13.04 7.24
N ASP A 101 -5.45 -13.22 5.96
CA ASP A 101 -4.79 -14.42 5.43
C ASP A 101 -3.27 -14.26 5.42
N ALA A 102 -2.64 -14.46 6.58
CA ALA A 102 -1.19 -14.38 6.72
C ALA A 102 -0.44 -15.40 5.85
N ALA A 103 -0.97 -16.62 5.73
CA ALA A 103 -0.32 -17.68 4.96
C ALA A 103 -0.35 -17.39 3.45
N GLY A 104 -1.51 -16.96 2.92
CA GLY A 104 -1.63 -16.53 1.54
C GLY A 104 -0.77 -15.31 1.24
N ALA A 105 -0.69 -14.36 2.17
CA ALA A 105 0.18 -13.19 2.04
C ALA A 105 1.65 -13.59 1.86
N LEU A 106 2.17 -14.47 2.73
CA LEU A 106 3.55 -14.96 2.65
C LEU A 106 3.87 -15.61 1.30
N VAL A 107 2.96 -16.45 0.78
CA VAL A 107 3.15 -17.10 -0.54
C VAL A 107 3.32 -16.08 -1.65
N HIS A 108 2.51 -15.02 -1.66
CA HIS A 108 2.60 -13.98 -2.68
C HIS A 108 3.84 -13.10 -2.50
N ILE A 109 4.13 -12.65 -1.28
CA ILE A 109 5.28 -11.81 -0.95
C ILE A 109 6.60 -12.52 -1.29
N GLU A 110 6.73 -13.82 -0.99
CA GLU A 110 7.94 -14.57 -1.30
C GLU A 110 8.17 -14.74 -2.80
N ARG A 111 7.10 -14.93 -3.58
CA ARG A 111 7.19 -14.96 -5.05
C ARG A 111 7.64 -13.63 -5.61
N GLY A 112 7.06 -12.52 -5.14
CA GLY A 112 7.47 -11.18 -5.54
C GLY A 112 8.93 -10.89 -5.17
N ARG A 113 9.31 -11.18 -3.92
CA ARG A 113 10.67 -10.99 -3.43
C ARG A 113 11.70 -11.78 -4.22
N GLY A 114 11.44 -13.04 -4.57
CA GLY A 114 12.36 -13.85 -5.38
C GLY A 114 12.68 -13.18 -6.72
N LEU A 115 11.68 -12.56 -7.37
CA LEU A 115 11.87 -11.81 -8.61
C LEU A 115 12.65 -10.50 -8.40
N LEU A 116 12.44 -9.82 -7.27
CA LEU A 116 13.15 -8.58 -6.93
C LEU A 116 14.62 -8.82 -6.56
N ASP A 117 14.91 -9.94 -5.89
CA ASP A 117 16.26 -10.40 -5.59
C ASP A 117 17.05 -10.64 -6.88
N GLU A 118 16.44 -11.25 -7.91
CA GLU A 118 17.04 -11.42 -9.24
C GLU A 118 17.38 -10.09 -9.93
N LEU A 119 16.62 -9.03 -9.62
CA LEU A 119 16.80 -7.69 -10.20
C LEU A 119 17.79 -6.82 -9.41
N GLY A 120 18.20 -7.24 -8.20
CA GLY A 120 18.98 -6.39 -7.29
C GLY A 120 18.21 -5.14 -6.82
N ALA A 121 16.88 -5.19 -6.87
CA ALA A 121 16.00 -4.07 -6.57
C ALA A 121 15.90 -3.85 -5.06
N THR A 122 16.89 -3.15 -4.48
CA THR A 122 17.07 -3.06 -3.01
C THR A 122 15.89 -2.35 -2.31
N GLU A 123 15.32 -1.32 -2.94
CA GLU A 123 14.15 -0.61 -2.42
C GLU A 123 12.91 -1.50 -2.39
N ASP A 124 12.55 -2.12 -3.51
CA ASP A 124 11.40 -3.03 -3.61
C ASP A 124 11.57 -4.26 -2.70
N THR A 125 12.81 -4.74 -2.54
CA THR A 125 13.13 -5.84 -1.60
C THR A 125 12.83 -5.44 -0.16
N ALA A 126 13.13 -4.20 0.22
CA ALA A 126 12.81 -3.68 1.55
C ALA A 126 11.29 -3.62 1.77
N GLU A 127 10.52 -3.21 0.76
CA GLU A 127 9.05 -3.20 0.80
C GLU A 127 8.48 -4.63 0.95
N ALA A 128 9.00 -5.60 0.20
CA ALA A 128 8.59 -7.00 0.34
C ALA A 128 8.90 -7.55 1.75
N VAL A 129 9.99 -7.14 2.38
CA VAL A 129 10.31 -7.51 3.77
C VAL A 129 9.32 -6.86 4.76
N ILE A 130 8.83 -5.65 4.51
CA ILE A 130 7.75 -5.03 5.31
C ILE A 130 6.48 -5.88 5.23
N GLY A 131 6.07 -6.27 4.03
CA GLY A 131 4.90 -7.14 3.84
C GLY A 131 5.05 -8.46 4.58
N ARG A 132 6.25 -9.09 4.54
CA ARG A 132 6.53 -10.31 5.29
C ARG A 132 6.44 -10.08 6.80
N ALA A 133 6.98 -8.97 7.29
CA ALA A 133 6.89 -8.60 8.71
C ALA A 133 5.43 -8.44 9.15
N GLN A 134 4.58 -7.82 8.32
CA GLN A 134 3.15 -7.68 8.59
C GLN A 134 2.42 -9.03 8.60
N ALA A 135 2.73 -9.93 7.67
CA ALA A 135 2.17 -11.29 7.68
C ALA A 135 2.59 -12.08 8.93
N THR A 136 3.85 -11.92 9.33
CA THR A 136 4.43 -12.57 10.52
C THR A 136 3.81 -12.01 11.81
N LEU A 137 3.58 -10.69 11.86
CA LEU A 137 2.85 -10.00 12.92
C LEU A 137 1.41 -10.53 13.05
N LEU A 138 0.71 -10.64 11.92
CA LEU A 138 -0.65 -11.18 11.86
C LEU A 138 -0.73 -12.65 12.31
N ALA A 139 0.33 -13.43 12.06
CA ALA A 139 0.46 -14.80 12.54
C ALA A 139 0.83 -14.90 14.04
N GLY A 140 1.12 -13.77 14.70
CA GLY A 140 1.43 -13.69 16.13
C GLY A 140 2.91 -13.87 16.48
N ASP A 141 3.81 -13.97 15.50
CA ASP A 141 5.26 -14.00 15.73
C ASP A 141 5.80 -12.57 15.82
N PHE A 142 5.72 -12.00 17.02
CA PHE A 142 6.13 -10.62 17.29
C PHE A 142 7.65 -10.39 17.16
N ASP A 143 8.46 -11.39 17.51
CA ASP A 143 9.92 -11.28 17.45
C ASP A 143 10.43 -11.40 16.02
N GLY A 144 9.84 -12.30 15.22
CA GLY A 144 10.05 -12.40 13.79
C GLY A 144 9.67 -11.10 13.06
N ALA A 145 8.48 -10.57 13.34
CA ALA A 145 8.03 -9.30 12.78
C ALA A 145 8.97 -8.13 13.13
N ARG A 146 9.39 -8.02 14.40
CA ARG A 146 10.35 -6.98 14.84
C ARG A 146 11.67 -7.07 14.08
N THR A 147 12.18 -8.29 13.92
CA THR A 147 13.42 -8.54 13.19
C THR A 147 13.29 -8.10 11.74
N ASP A 148 12.20 -8.48 11.07
CA ASP A 148 11.97 -8.16 9.67
C ASP A 148 11.77 -6.66 9.43
N PHE A 149 11.02 -5.97 10.29
CA PHE A 149 10.93 -4.51 10.21
C PHE A 149 12.31 -3.83 10.36
N GLY A 150 13.18 -4.36 11.23
CA GLY A 150 14.56 -3.88 11.38
C GLY A 150 15.43 -4.11 10.14
N VAL A 151 15.27 -5.27 9.47
CA VAL A 151 15.93 -5.58 8.21
C VAL A 151 15.44 -4.64 7.10
N ALA A 152 14.12 -4.48 6.95
CA ALA A 152 13.52 -3.57 5.98
C ALA A 152 14.03 -2.14 6.17
N LEU A 153 14.07 -1.65 7.40
CA LEU A 153 14.57 -0.30 7.71
C LEU A 153 16.06 -0.14 7.35
N THR A 154 16.86 -1.17 7.57
CA THR A 154 18.28 -1.18 7.17
C THR A 154 18.45 -1.12 5.65
N LEU A 155 17.67 -1.91 4.91
CA LEU A 155 17.69 -1.91 3.45
C LEU A 155 17.20 -0.56 2.88
N ALA A 156 16.07 -0.06 3.39
CA ALA A 156 15.50 1.21 2.97
C ALA A 156 16.42 2.41 3.25
N ARG A 157 17.18 2.38 4.36
CA ARG A 157 18.23 3.39 4.64
C ARG A 157 19.36 3.33 3.64
N ARG A 158 19.84 2.12 3.29
CA ARG A 158 20.90 1.94 2.28
C ARG A 158 20.45 2.42 0.89
N ALA A 159 19.18 2.22 0.56
CA ALA A 159 18.58 2.67 -0.70
C ALA A 159 18.21 4.17 -0.71
N GLY A 160 18.20 4.86 0.44
CA GLY A 160 17.70 6.24 0.54
C GLY A 160 16.17 6.37 0.38
N ALA A 161 15.44 5.26 0.51
CA ALA A 161 14.01 5.17 0.25
C ALA A 161 13.17 5.66 1.45
N LEU A 162 12.93 6.97 1.54
CA LEU A 162 12.25 7.59 2.69
C LEU A 162 10.83 7.07 2.93
N VAL A 163 10.06 6.82 1.86
CA VAL A 163 8.69 6.29 1.97
C VAL A 163 8.71 4.87 2.53
N VAL A 164 9.64 4.03 2.08
CA VAL A 164 9.78 2.65 2.59
C VAL A 164 10.25 2.65 4.04
N GLN A 165 11.14 3.57 4.43
CA GLN A 165 11.49 3.75 5.85
C GLN A 165 10.27 4.13 6.68
N ALA A 166 9.43 5.05 6.20
CA ALA A 166 8.20 5.42 6.89
C ALA A 166 7.21 4.24 7.01
N GLY A 167 7.12 3.39 5.99
CA GLY A 167 6.35 2.14 6.04
C GLY A 167 6.85 1.17 7.12
N ALA A 168 8.16 0.99 7.24
CA ALA A 168 8.75 0.15 8.28
C ALA A 168 8.50 0.71 9.69
N HIS A 169 8.61 2.03 9.86
CA HIS A 169 8.27 2.70 11.13
C HIS A 169 6.78 2.56 11.47
N LEU A 170 5.88 2.66 10.49
CA LEU A 170 4.45 2.39 10.71
C LEU A 170 4.20 0.96 11.19
N GLY A 171 4.85 -0.04 10.58
CA GLY A 171 4.75 -1.43 11.02
C GLY A 171 5.31 -1.68 12.43
N LEU A 172 6.41 -1.00 12.80
CA LEU A 172 6.92 -1.02 14.18
C LEU A 172 5.95 -0.36 15.17
N ALA A 173 5.26 0.71 14.76
CA ALA A 173 4.23 1.34 15.57
C ALA A 173 3.05 0.38 15.83
N GLU A 174 2.59 -0.32 14.80
CA GLU A 174 1.54 -1.34 14.91
C GLU A 174 1.96 -2.48 15.84
N LEU A 175 3.18 -3.03 15.66
CA LEU A 175 3.75 -4.03 16.53
C LEU A 175 3.78 -3.56 18.00
N ALA A 176 4.30 -2.36 18.24
CA ALA A 176 4.37 -1.78 19.58
C ALA A 176 2.96 -1.63 20.19
N ARG A 177 1.98 -1.13 19.43
CA ARG A 177 0.59 -1.02 19.88
C ARG A 177 -0.01 -2.38 20.25
N VAL A 178 0.14 -3.41 19.42
CA VAL A 178 -0.46 -4.73 19.72
C VAL A 178 0.22 -5.43 20.89
N THR A 179 1.49 -5.10 21.18
CA THR A 179 2.22 -5.57 22.38
C THR A 179 1.98 -4.71 23.62
N GLY A 180 1.25 -3.60 23.51
CA GLY A 180 0.90 -2.71 24.62
C GLY A 180 1.95 -1.63 24.96
N ASP A 181 3.03 -1.51 24.19
CA ASP A 181 4.02 -0.43 24.33
C ASP A 181 3.59 0.82 23.54
N TYR A 182 2.60 1.54 24.08
CA TYR A 182 2.04 2.71 23.42
C TYR A 182 3.02 3.89 23.32
N ALA A 183 3.98 3.98 24.24
CA ALA A 183 5.01 5.01 24.19
C ALA A 183 5.91 4.83 22.95
N THR A 184 6.38 3.60 22.71
CA THR A 184 7.11 3.26 21.50
C THR A 184 6.23 3.41 20.26
N ALA A 185 4.96 2.99 20.32
CA ALA A 185 4.04 3.12 19.19
C ALA A 185 3.86 4.58 18.72
N ARG A 186 3.76 5.53 19.66
CA ARG A 186 3.72 6.97 19.32
C ARG A 186 5.02 7.46 18.70
N GLN A 187 6.16 7.10 19.28
CA GLN A 187 7.47 7.49 18.75
C GLN A 187 7.66 6.97 17.31
N GLU A 188 7.30 5.72 17.05
CA GLU A 188 7.39 5.11 15.72
C GLU A 188 6.41 5.76 14.72
N CYS A 189 5.19 6.11 15.15
CA CYS A 189 4.27 6.93 14.35
C CYS A 189 4.87 8.30 13.99
N ASP A 190 5.58 8.95 14.91
CA ASP A 190 6.24 10.23 14.67
C ASP A 190 7.41 10.08 13.68
N GLN A 191 8.24 9.05 13.85
CA GLN A 191 9.31 8.73 12.90
C GLN A 191 8.78 8.41 11.48
N ALA A 192 7.65 7.71 11.38
CA ALA A 192 6.98 7.44 10.11
C ALA A 192 6.47 8.73 9.46
N TRP A 193 5.84 9.61 10.23
CA TRP A 193 5.29 10.86 9.73
C TRP A 193 6.36 11.83 9.21
N GLU A 194 7.47 11.96 9.94
CA GLU A 194 8.58 12.85 9.58
C GLU A 194 9.27 12.43 8.28
N ARG A 195 9.39 11.13 8.04
CA ARG A 195 10.02 10.57 6.84
C ARG A 195 9.11 10.55 5.63
N CYS A 196 7.80 10.48 5.85
CA CYS A 196 6.85 10.43 4.74
C CYS A 196 6.69 11.83 4.12
N PRO A 197 7.13 12.06 2.87
CA PRO A 197 6.92 13.34 2.20
C PRO A 197 5.42 13.64 2.07
N GLY A 198 5.04 14.92 2.00
CA GLY A 198 3.65 15.33 1.79
C GLY A 198 3.40 15.79 0.34
N GLY A 199 2.14 15.80 -0.09
CA GLY A 199 1.72 16.48 -1.33
C GLY A 199 1.82 15.62 -2.60
N TRP A 200 2.04 14.32 -2.45
CA TRP A 200 2.03 13.33 -3.53
C TRP A 200 1.04 12.21 -3.18
N TYR A 201 0.36 11.65 -4.18
CA TYR A 201 -0.72 10.68 -3.97
C TYR A 201 -0.28 9.45 -3.15
N GLY A 202 0.83 8.81 -3.51
CA GLY A 202 1.35 7.63 -2.78
C GLY A 202 1.72 7.92 -1.31
N PRO A 203 2.60 8.91 -1.04
CA PRO A 203 2.91 9.32 0.33
C PRO A 203 1.69 9.77 1.15
N ASP A 204 0.68 10.37 0.52
CA ASP A 204 -0.57 10.73 1.19
C ASP A 204 -1.37 9.50 1.63
N GLN A 205 -1.30 8.37 0.92
CA GLN A 205 -1.86 7.08 1.38
C GLN A 205 -1.18 6.60 2.65
N LEU A 206 0.16 6.62 2.67
CA LEU A 206 0.92 6.23 3.86
C LEU A 206 0.61 7.17 5.05
N ARG A 207 0.46 8.48 4.81
CA ARG A 207 0.01 9.44 5.84
C ARG A 207 -1.39 9.15 6.35
N CYS A 208 -2.29 8.65 5.51
CA CYS A 208 -3.60 8.18 5.96
C CYS A 208 -3.44 7.03 6.94
N HIS A 209 -2.67 5.98 6.59
CA HIS A 209 -2.45 4.84 7.48
C HIS A 209 -1.74 5.23 8.78
N ILE A 210 -0.76 6.14 8.76
CA ILE A 210 -0.13 6.68 9.98
C ILE A 210 -1.15 7.40 10.86
N ALA A 211 -2.07 8.17 10.28
CA ALA A 211 -3.13 8.82 11.05
C ALA A 211 -4.12 7.81 11.66
N VAL A 212 -4.45 6.73 10.95
CA VAL A 212 -5.25 5.63 11.53
C VAL A 212 -4.53 5.02 12.73
N GLU A 213 -3.25 4.72 12.59
CA GLU A 213 -2.48 4.06 13.66
C GLU A 213 -2.32 4.98 14.88
N ARG A 214 -2.03 6.27 14.69
CA ARG A 214 -2.06 7.26 15.79
C ARG A 214 -3.42 7.31 16.50
N GLY A 215 -4.52 7.22 15.75
CA GLY A 215 -5.86 7.15 16.32
C GLY A 215 -6.09 5.89 17.15
N ARG A 216 -5.60 4.73 16.67
CA ARG A 216 -5.67 3.46 17.40
C ARG A 216 -4.82 3.47 18.67
N VAL A 217 -3.62 4.06 18.63
CA VAL A 217 -2.76 4.23 19.80
C VAL A 217 -3.44 5.12 20.85
N ALA A 218 -3.93 6.30 20.45
CA ALA A 218 -4.64 7.21 21.36
C ALA A 218 -5.90 6.56 21.97
N LYS A 219 -6.64 5.79 21.16
CA LYS A 219 -7.81 5.01 21.64
C LYS A 219 -7.41 3.98 22.68
N ALA A 220 -6.28 3.28 22.48
CA ALA A 220 -5.76 2.28 23.42
C ALA A 220 -5.24 2.92 24.73
N GLU A 221 -4.72 4.14 24.66
CA GLU A 221 -4.32 4.95 25.83
C GLU A 221 -5.52 5.59 26.56
N GLY A 222 -6.72 5.52 26.00
CA GLY A 222 -7.94 6.10 26.57
C GLY A 222 -8.17 7.58 26.24
N ASP A 223 -7.33 8.20 25.39
CA ASP A 223 -7.52 9.58 24.92
C ASP A 223 -8.48 9.60 23.72
N VAL A 224 -9.77 9.61 24.04
CA VAL A 224 -10.87 9.60 23.05
C VAL A 224 -10.83 10.84 22.15
N VAL A 225 -10.45 12.00 22.68
CA VAL A 225 -10.44 13.27 21.94
C VAL A 225 -9.33 13.25 20.89
N LEU A 226 -8.13 12.81 21.29
CA LEU A 226 -7.01 12.67 20.37
C LEU A 226 -7.24 11.57 19.35
N ALA A 227 -7.81 10.43 19.76
CA ALA A 227 -8.20 9.35 18.86
C ALA A 227 -9.16 9.85 17.77
N ARG A 228 -10.22 10.56 18.16
CA ARG A 228 -11.21 11.13 17.22
C ARG A 228 -10.54 12.08 16.23
N ARG A 229 -9.67 12.99 16.69
CA ARG A 229 -8.94 13.93 15.83
C ARG A 229 -8.10 13.21 14.77
N HIS A 230 -7.38 12.16 15.15
CA HIS A 230 -6.55 11.38 14.24
C HIS A 230 -7.38 10.59 13.23
N PHE A 231 -8.47 9.96 13.67
CA PHE A 231 -9.38 9.27 12.75
C PHE A 231 -10.09 10.23 11.79
N GLU A 232 -10.49 11.42 12.21
CA GLU A 232 -11.05 12.44 11.31
C GLU A 232 -10.03 12.92 10.28
N GLU A 233 -8.76 13.05 10.66
CA GLU A 233 -7.68 13.32 9.71
C GLU A 233 -7.51 12.19 8.70
N ALA A 234 -7.46 10.94 9.17
CA ALA A 234 -7.39 9.78 8.30
C ALA A 234 -8.58 9.72 7.34
N LEU A 235 -9.79 9.98 7.82
CA LEU A 235 -11.01 9.99 7.02
C LEU A 235 -10.96 11.04 5.91
N ARG A 236 -10.53 12.27 6.22
CA ARG A 236 -10.35 13.32 5.20
C ARG A 236 -9.39 12.87 4.09
N ARG A 237 -8.30 12.19 4.45
CA ARG A 237 -7.32 11.67 3.50
C ARG A 237 -7.87 10.52 2.65
N ALA A 238 -8.51 9.55 3.28
CA ALA A 238 -9.12 8.41 2.60
C ALA A 238 -10.17 8.88 1.57
N VAL A 239 -11.05 9.82 1.96
CA VAL A 239 -12.03 10.43 1.05
C VAL A 239 -11.36 11.18 -0.10
N GLY A 240 -10.33 11.99 0.19
CA GLY A 240 -9.58 12.70 -0.84
C GLY A 240 -8.88 11.77 -1.85
N GLN A 241 -8.44 10.60 -1.40
CA GLN A 241 -7.78 9.60 -2.21
C GLN A 241 -8.73 8.62 -2.89
N ARG A 242 -10.02 8.64 -2.51
CA ARG A 242 -11.05 7.64 -2.91
C ARG A 242 -10.67 6.22 -2.51
N ASP A 243 -10.06 6.09 -1.34
CA ASP A 243 -9.78 4.80 -0.71
C ASP A 243 -10.98 4.40 0.15
N HIS A 244 -11.96 3.72 -0.46
CA HIS A 244 -13.20 3.34 0.22
C HIS A 244 -12.97 2.27 1.28
N VAL A 245 -11.91 1.46 1.15
CA VAL A 245 -11.53 0.45 2.16
C VAL A 245 -11.13 1.15 3.44
N THR A 246 -10.17 2.08 3.36
CA THR A 246 -9.70 2.83 4.52
C THR A 246 -10.78 3.76 5.05
N GLU A 247 -11.57 4.40 4.19
CA GLU A 247 -12.72 5.21 4.59
C GLU A 247 -13.70 4.42 5.46
N THR A 248 -14.07 3.21 5.02
CA THR A 248 -14.99 2.35 5.76
C THR A 248 -14.40 1.92 7.09
N ALA A 249 -13.14 1.48 7.11
CA ALA A 249 -12.46 1.07 8.32
C ALA A 249 -12.38 2.22 9.36
N VAL A 250 -12.04 3.43 8.91
CA VAL A 250 -11.96 4.60 9.80
C VAL A 250 -13.33 5.03 10.33
N ARG A 251 -14.39 4.93 9.51
CA ARG A 251 -15.76 5.19 9.99
C ARG A 251 -16.19 4.21 11.09
N VAL A 252 -15.82 2.93 10.96
CA VAL A 252 -16.07 1.93 12.02
C VAL A 252 -15.32 2.32 13.30
N GLU A 253 -14.05 2.72 13.20
CA GLU A 253 -13.27 3.16 14.37
C GLU A 253 -13.89 4.40 15.04
N LEU A 254 -14.34 5.39 14.27
CA LEU A 254 -15.01 6.60 14.77
C LEU A 254 -16.34 6.29 15.46
N ALA A 255 -17.14 5.37 14.91
CA ALA A 255 -18.42 4.96 15.47
C ALA A 255 -18.25 4.17 16.77
N ALA A 256 -17.11 3.49 16.94
CA ALA A 256 -16.77 2.74 18.16
C ALA A 256 -16.24 3.62 19.30
N LEU A 257 -15.95 4.90 19.06
CA LEU A 257 -15.54 5.84 20.11
C LEU A 257 -16.77 6.31 20.91
N PRO A 258 -16.66 6.45 22.25
CA PRO A 258 -17.76 6.99 23.04
C PRO A 258 -18.10 8.42 22.62
N ALA A 259 -19.38 8.78 22.75
CA ALA A 259 -19.83 10.15 22.60
C ALA A 259 -19.17 11.01 23.70
N THR A 260 -18.47 12.05 23.28
CA THR A 260 -17.91 13.09 24.15
C THR A 260 -18.99 14.01 24.67
#